data_AF-A0A4W5KX71-F1
#
_entry.id   AF-A0A4W5KX71-F1
#
_cell.length_a   1.000
_cell.length_b   1.000
_cell.length_c   1.000
_cell.angle_alpha   90.00
_cell.angle_beta   90.00
_cell.angle_gamma   90.00
#
_symmetry.space_group_name_H-M   'P 1'
#
loop_
_entity.id
_entity.type
_entity.pdbx_description
1 polymer ?
#
loop_
_entity_poly.entity_id
_entity_poly.type
_entity_poly.pdbx_seq_one_letter_code
_entity_poly.pdbx_strand_id
1 'polypeptide(L)'
;MTGILLLFIFAFMYVFASHYFRRISFQGFWLTHYLYVVIYILTVIHGSYALLQQPSFYIYLIPPALLFLLDKLISLNRKKVEIPVVNATLLPSGTILYWSYCSRYDMARVLALECQ
;
A
#
# COMPACT_ATOMS: atom_id res chain seq x y z
N MET A 1 -15.77 10.88 21.86
CA MET A 1 -14.84 9.74 22.06
C MET A 1 -14.16 9.30 20.77
N THR A 2 -14.90 9.03 19.69
CA THR A 2 -14.35 8.59 18.40
C THR A 2 -13.22 9.49 17.85
N GLY A 3 -13.34 10.82 17.97
CA GLY A 3 -12.30 11.77 17.52
C GLY A 3 -10.97 11.67 18.29
N ILE A 4 -11.01 11.41 19.60
CA ILE A 4 -9.79 11.24 20.43
C ILE A 4 -9.05 9.96 20.01
N LEU A 5 -9.81 8.88 19.80
CA LEU A 5 -9.27 7.61 19.34
C LEU A 5 -8.70 7.72 17.92
N LEU A 6 -9.35 8.50 17.06
CA LEU A 6 -8.87 8.83 15.71
C LEU A 6 -7.51 9.53 15.75
N LEU A 7 -7.38 10.58 16.58
CA LEU A 7 -6.13 11.32 16.76
C LEU A 7 -5.01 10.43 17.29
N PHE A 8 -5.32 9.55 18.26
CA PHE A 8 -4.35 8.61 18.80
C PHE A 8 -3.82 7.68 17.71
N ILE A 9 -4.70 7.03 16.94
CA ILE A 9 -4.27 6.12 15.86
C ILE A 9 -3.51 6.87 14.76
N PHE A 10 -3.95 8.09 14.40
CA PHE A 10 -3.23 8.93 13.44
C PHE A 10 -1.81 9.27 13.90
N ALA A 11 -1.63 9.61 15.19
CA ALA A 11 -0.32 9.93 15.75
C ALA A 11 0.64 8.73 15.65
N PHE A 12 0.17 7.53 16.02
CA PHE A 12 0.96 6.31 15.84
C PHE A 12 1.32 6.08 14.38
N MET A 13 0.34 6.11 13.47
CA MET A 13 0.59 5.91 12.04
C MET A 13 1.62 6.90 11.49
N TYR A 14 1.52 8.18 11.87
CA TYR A 14 2.42 9.24 11.40
C TYR A 14 3.86 9.08 11.91
N VAL A 15 4.05 8.75 13.19
CA VAL A 15 5.38 8.53 13.78
C VAL A 15 6.10 7.38 13.08
N PHE A 16 5.43 6.25 12.89
CA PHE A 16 6.03 5.09 12.23
C PHE A 16 6.18 5.27 10.70
N ALA A 17 5.36 6.11 10.08
CA ALA A 17 5.49 6.50 8.67
C ALA A 17 6.64 7.49 8.40
N SER A 18 7.21 8.09 9.46
CA SER A 18 8.26 9.08 9.35
C SER A 18 9.52 8.49 8.71
N HIS A 19 10.22 9.33 7.93
CA HIS A 19 11.42 8.92 7.17
C HIS A 19 12.49 8.28 8.06
N TYR A 20 12.65 8.79 9.29
CA TYR A 20 13.59 8.25 10.26
C TYR A 20 13.26 6.80 10.62
N PHE A 21 12.03 6.51 11.05
CA PHE A 21 11.62 5.17 11.46
C PHE A 21 11.56 4.18 10.30
N ARG A 22 11.17 4.62 9.10
CA ARG A 22 11.13 3.76 7.91
C ARG A 22 12.51 3.22 7.49
N ARG A 23 13.58 3.96 7.76
CA ARG A 23 14.96 3.48 7.51
C ARG A 23 15.42 2.43 8.54
N ILE A 24 14.83 2.42 9.73
CA ILE A 24 15.20 1.51 10.82
C ILE A 24 14.37 0.22 10.75
N SER A 25 13.06 0.32 10.54
CA SER A 25 12.16 -0.84 10.49
C SER A 25 11.10 -0.69 9.42
N PHE A 26 11.24 -1.46 8.34
CA PHE A 26 10.20 -1.59 7.32
C PHE A 26 9.00 -2.41 7.79
N GLN A 27 9.21 -3.43 8.62
CA GLN A 27 8.10 -4.26 9.12
C GLN A 27 7.17 -3.46 10.06
N GLY A 28 7.74 -2.66 10.95
CA GLY A 28 6.97 -1.77 11.84
C GLY A 28 6.19 -0.71 11.06
N PHE A 29 6.79 -0.19 9.98
CA PHE A 29 6.10 0.70 9.04
C PHE A 29 4.85 0.03 8.47
N TRP A 30 4.98 -1.16 7.85
CA TRP A 30 3.84 -1.86 7.25
C TRP A 30 2.74 -2.18 8.27
N LEU A 31 3.12 -2.74 9.43
CA LEU A 31 2.17 -3.12 10.48
C LEU A 31 1.32 -1.94 10.96
N THR A 32 1.95 -0.82 11.26
CA THR A 32 1.25 0.37 11.76
C THR A 32 0.49 1.08 10.65
N HIS A 33 0.96 1.04 9.41
CA HIS A 33 0.23 1.60 8.28
C HIS A 33 -1.09 0.86 8.03
N TYR A 34 -1.19 -0.46 8.24
CA TYR A 34 -2.46 -1.20 8.09
C TYR A 34 -3.62 -0.66 8.94
N LEU A 35 -3.33 0.12 10.00
CA LEU A 35 -4.33 0.82 10.79
C LEU A 35 -5.14 1.84 9.98
N TYR A 36 -4.73 2.17 8.74
CA TYR A 36 -5.50 3.03 7.84
C TYR A 36 -6.96 2.57 7.66
N VAL A 37 -7.21 1.25 7.64
CA VAL A 37 -8.56 0.69 7.54
C VAL A 37 -9.41 1.10 8.74
N VAL A 38 -8.82 1.02 9.94
CA VAL A 38 -9.46 1.40 11.20
C VAL A 38 -9.75 2.91 11.22
N ILE A 39 -8.81 3.73 10.73
CA ILE A 39 -9.00 5.18 10.59
C ILE A 39 -10.21 5.51 9.71
N TYR A 40 -10.35 4.89 8.53
CA TYR A 40 -11.49 5.15 7.65
C TYR A 40 -12.83 4.75 8.29
N ILE A 41 -12.90 3.59 8.96
CA ILE A 41 -14.10 3.14 9.68
C ILE A 41 -14.46 4.14 10.78
N LEU A 42 -13.50 4.52 11.62
CA LEU A 42 -13.71 5.50 12.69
C LEU A 42 -14.12 6.87 12.16
N THR A 43 -13.63 7.28 10.99
CA THR A 43 -13.98 8.57 10.39
C THR A 43 -15.43 8.59 9.93
N VAL A 44 -15.91 7.50 9.33
CA VAL A 44 -17.34 7.34 8.97
C VAL A 44 -18.22 7.38 10.22
N ILE A 45 -17.85 6.64 11.29
CA ILE A 45 -18.60 6.62 12.57
C ILE A 45 -18.50 7.96 13.29
N HIS A 46 -17.39 8.68 13.18
CA HIS A 46 -17.24 9.98 13.83
C HIS A 46 -18.19 11.02 13.23
N GLY A 47 -18.32 11.04 11.90
CA GLY A 47 -19.22 11.96 11.19
C GLY A 47 -20.69 11.57 11.23
N SER A 48 -21.04 10.32 11.55
CA SER A 48 -22.42 9.83 11.49
C SER A 48 -23.37 10.45 12.53
N TYR A 49 -22.85 11.07 13.59
CA TYR A 49 -23.65 11.70 14.64
C TYR A 49 -24.34 13.00 14.21
N ALA A 50 -24.01 13.53 13.02
CA ALA A 50 -24.65 14.69 12.41
C ALA A 50 -24.79 15.94 13.32
N LEU A 51 -23.83 16.14 14.25
CA LEU A 51 -23.93 17.16 15.30
C LEU A 51 -23.98 18.60 14.77
N LEU A 52 -23.27 18.88 13.67
CA LEU A 52 -23.23 20.20 13.04
C LEU A 52 -23.78 20.17 11.60
N GLN A 53 -23.51 19.09 10.88
CA GLN A 53 -23.91 18.91 9.49
C GLN A 53 -24.23 17.44 9.24
N GLN A 54 -25.04 17.17 8.23
CA GLN A 54 -25.29 15.81 7.77
C GLN A 54 -23.97 15.14 7.34
N PRO A 55 -23.79 13.84 7.59
CA PRO A 55 -22.58 13.14 7.20
C PRO A 55 -22.41 13.23 5.67
N SER A 56 -21.32 13.82 5.21
CA SER A 56 -20.98 13.91 3.78
C SER A 56 -19.72 13.13 3.43
N PHE A 57 -18.96 12.67 4.42
CA PHE A 57 -17.67 12.01 4.24
C PHE A 57 -17.74 10.78 3.34
N TYR A 58 -18.80 9.98 3.42
CA TYR A 58 -18.97 8.79 2.57
C TYR A 58 -19.03 9.13 1.08
N ILE A 59 -19.60 10.28 0.72
CA ILE A 59 -19.69 10.74 -0.67
C ILE A 59 -18.29 10.98 -1.24
N TYR A 60 -17.40 11.57 -0.44
CA TYR A 60 -16.00 11.79 -0.82
C TYR A 60 -15.15 10.52 -0.74
N LEU A 61 -15.55 9.54 0.08
CA LEU A 61 -14.83 8.28 0.24
C LEU A 61 -15.11 7.30 -0.90
N ILE A 62 -16.34 7.25 -1.44
CA ILE A 62 -16.74 6.25 -2.45
C ILE A 62 -15.87 6.27 -3.72
N PRO A 63 -15.66 7.41 -4.40
CA PRO A 63 -14.86 7.43 -5.63
C PRO A 63 -13.42 6.93 -5.46
N PRO A 64 -12.61 7.43 -4.49
CA PRO A 64 -11.25 6.93 -4.30
C PRO A 64 -11.21 5.51 -3.76
N ALA A 65 -12.17 5.09 -2.92
CA ALA A 65 -12.24 3.72 -2.43
C ALA A 65 -12.50 2.71 -3.55
N LEU A 66 -13.38 3.05 -4.50
CA LEU A 66 -13.66 2.21 -5.66
C LEU A 66 -12.42 2.07 -6.56
N LEU A 67 -11.74 3.18 -6.86
CA LEU A 67 -10.50 3.19 -7.64
C LEU A 67 -9.41 2.33 -6.98
N PHE A 68 -9.20 2.51 -5.67
CA PHE A 68 -8.22 1.74 -4.92
C PHE A 68 -8.55 0.24 -4.91
N LEU A 69 -9.82 -0.13 -4.74
CA LEU A 69 -10.24 -1.53 -4.74
C LEU A 69 -10.02 -2.18 -6.11
N LEU A 70 -10.38 -1.50 -7.20
CA LEU A 70 -10.18 -2.01 -8.55
C LEU A 70 -8.69 -2.23 -8.87
N ASP A 71 -7.84 -1.23 -8.58
CA ASP A 71 -6.40 -1.37 -8.79
C ASP A 71 -5.82 -2.52 -7.95
N LYS A 72 -6.28 -2.66 -6.70
CA LYS A 72 -5.84 -3.74 -5.83
C LYS A 72 -6.26 -5.12 -6.34
N LEU A 73 -7.49 -5.26 -6.82
CA LEU A 73 -8.00 -6.51 -7.41
C LEU A 73 -7.20 -6.90 -8.65
N ILE A 74 -6.97 -5.95 -9.56
CA ILE A 74 -6.13 -6.18 -10.76
C ILE A 74 -4.71 -6.56 -10.32
N SER A 75 -4.13 -5.89 -9.33
CA SER A 75 -2.80 -6.19 -8.82
C SER A 75 -2.70 -7.55 -8.10
N LEU A 76 -3.79 -8.06 -7.54
CA LEU A 76 -3.84 -9.40 -6.93
C LEU A 76 -4.06 -10.48 -7.99
N ASN A 77 -4.81 -10.19 -9.04
CA ASN A 77 -5.02 -11.09 -10.17
C ASN A 77 -3.73 -11.28 -10.99
N ARG A 78 -2.93 -10.23 -11.16
CA ARG A 78 -1.62 -10.33 -11.83
C ARG A 78 -0.70 -11.32 -11.11
N LYS A 79 -0.25 -12.33 -11.85
CA LYS A 79 0.72 -13.30 -11.34
C LYS A 79 2.06 -12.62 -11.11
N LYS A 80 2.53 -12.67 -9.85
CA LYS A 80 3.87 -12.21 -9.48
C LYS A 80 4.86 -13.32 -9.80
N VAL A 81 5.69 -13.09 -10.81
CA VAL A 81 6.79 -13.99 -11.17
C VAL A 81 8.04 -13.50 -10.45
N GLU A 82 8.67 -14.39 -9.68
CA GLU A 82 9.93 -14.11 -9.03
C GLU A 82 11.06 -14.29 -10.05
N ILE A 83 11.68 -13.18 -10.46
CA ILE A 83 12.79 -13.18 -11.42
C ILE A 83 14.11 -13.17 -10.64
N PRO A 84 14.99 -14.17 -10.79
CA PRO A 84 16.26 -14.20 -10.09
C PRO A 84 17.21 -13.11 -10.62
N VAL A 85 18.00 -12.53 -9.71
CA VAL A 85 19.06 -11.58 -10.04
C VAL A 85 20.32 -12.34 -10.41
N VAL A 86 20.85 -12.10 -11.61
CA VAL A 86 22.02 -12.84 -12.13
C VAL A 86 23.32 -12.15 -11.74
N ASN A 87 23.37 -10.82 -11.82
CA ASN A 87 24.53 -10.03 -11.43
C ASN A 87 24.13 -8.69 -10.80
N ALA A 88 24.95 -8.23 -9.86
CA ALA A 88 24.80 -6.99 -9.13
C ALA A 88 26.15 -6.27 -9.10
N THR A 89 26.27 -5.13 -9.79
CA THR A 89 27.50 -4.34 -9.82
C THR A 89 27.28 -3.00 -9.13
N LEU A 90 28.16 -2.66 -8.18
CA LEU A 90 28.19 -1.35 -7.53
C LEU A 90 29.00 -0.38 -8.39
N LEU A 91 28.36 0.69 -8.89
CA LEU A 91 29.06 1.74 -9.62
C LEU A 91 29.67 2.76 -8.62
N PRO A 92 30.77 3.42 -9.00
CA PRO A 92 31.45 4.41 -8.15
C PRO A 92 30.57 5.65 -7.83
N SER A 93 29.46 5.85 -8.53
CA SER A 93 28.43 6.85 -8.22
C SER A 93 27.48 6.45 -7.08
N GLY A 94 27.63 5.26 -6.48
CA GLY A 94 26.72 4.73 -5.46
C GLY A 94 25.41 4.15 -6.00
N THR A 95 25.31 3.98 -7.33
CA THR A 95 24.18 3.30 -7.98
C THR A 95 24.48 1.81 -8.11
N ILE A 96 23.46 0.97 -7.92
CA ILE A 96 23.57 -0.47 -8.13
C ILE A 96 22.92 -0.83 -9.45
N LEU A 97 23.68 -1.44 -10.34
CA LEU A 97 23.19 -1.99 -11.60
C LEU A 97 22.92 -3.48 -11.41
N TYR A 98 21.66 -3.87 -11.54
CA TYR A 98 21.24 -5.27 -11.49
C TYR A 98 20.80 -5.73 -12.87
N TRP A 99 21.22 -6.94 -13.26
CA TRP A 99 20.74 -7.59 -14.48
C TRP A 99 20.09 -8.91 -14.14
N SER A 100 18.94 -9.15 -14.75
CA SER A 100 18.23 -10.42 -14.71
C SER A 100 18.06 -10.93 -16.14
N TYR A 101 18.44 -12.17 -16.38
CA TYR A 101 18.24 -12.81 -17.68
C TYR A 101 16.87 -13.49 -17.69
N CYS A 102 15.91 -12.91 -18.42
CA CYS A 102 14.61 -13.55 -18.63
C CYS A 102 14.75 -14.55 -19.81
N SER A 103 14.87 -15.84 -19.51
CA SER A 103 15.04 -16.88 -20.54
C SER A 103 13.75 -17.04 -21.37
N ARG A 104 13.87 -17.39 -22.67
CA ARG A 104 12.74 -17.57 -23.60
C ARG A 104 11.72 -18.63 -23.14
N TYR A 105 12.13 -19.59 -22.30
CA TYR A 105 11.23 -20.56 -21.66
C TYR A 105 10.36 -19.96 -20.54
N ASP A 106 10.86 -18.94 -19.83
CA ASP A 106 10.07 -18.20 -18.84
C ASP A 106 9.05 -17.29 -19.52
N MET A 107 9.40 -16.70 -20.67
CA MET A 107 8.44 -15.90 -21.45
C MET A 107 7.23 -16.74 -21.90
N ALA A 108 7.43 -18.01 -22.27
CA ALA A 108 6.33 -18.92 -22.60
C ALA A 108 5.45 -19.27 -21.38
N ARG A 109 6.03 -19.35 -20.17
CA ARG A 109 5.24 -19.49 -18.93
C ARG A 109 4.46 -18.22 -18.60
N VAL A 110 5.07 -17.04 -18.71
CA VAL A 110 4.42 -15.75 -18.47
C VAL A 110 3.25 -15.54 -19.45
N LEU A 111 3.48 -15.74 -20.75
CA LEU A 111 2.44 -15.67 -21.79
C LEU A 111 1.32 -16.69 -21.58
N ALA A 112 1.63 -17.90 -21.13
CA ALA A 112 0.61 -18.91 -20.85
C ALA A 112 -0.28 -18.57 -19.63
N LEU A 113 0.16 -17.67 -18.75
CA LEU A 113 -0.61 -17.21 -17.58
C LEU A 113 -1.41 -15.93 -17.87
N GLU A 114 -1.02 -15.17 -18.89
CA GLU A 114 -1.77 -14.00 -19.37
C GLU A 114 -2.92 -14.38 -20.33
N CYS A 115 -2.97 -15.65 -20.77
CA CYS A 115 -4.01 -16.19 -21.66
C CYS A 115 -5.10 -17.01 -20.93
N GLN A 116 -5.26 -16.83 -19.61
CA GLN A 116 -6.31 -17.48 -18.82
C GLN A 116 -7.09 -16.48 -17.96
#